data_AF-A0A523Q3J9-F1
#
_entry.id   AF-A0A523Q3J9-F1
#
_cell.length_a   1.000
_cell.length_b   1.000
_cell.length_c   1.000
_cell.angle_alpha   90.00
_cell.angle_beta   90.00
_cell.angle_gamma   90.00
#
_symmetry.space_group_name_H-M   'P 1'
#
loop_
_entity.id
_entity.type
_entity.pdbx_description
1 polymer ?
#
loop_
_entity_poly.entity_id
_entity_poly.type
_entity_poly.pdbx_seq_one_letter_code
_entity_poly.pdbx_strand_id
1 'polypeptide(L)'
;MPFRALARYMTAAVVVALLIAALPYVYYLGEFGVSKDHQAWASFGGYFGGVLGPLLAFANLLAVAWIGTVVVTRQQEQVIRKQLTLDMLNEYHADPLHKSRVALDELIEKAERHSGALPSLSEFERTDPTNSPNAFRLYQFFEKWAVLARTGNVDNDLLLAALGGRVSWWKEKFFDRIAARESDPHIRESLKQIEAHVLTKAKRT
;
A
#
# COMPACT_ATOMS: atom_id res chain seq x y z
N MET A 1 4.38 -6.82 -13.59
CA MET A 1 3.89 -6.14 -14.82
C MET A 1 3.53 -7.03 -16.04
N PRO A 2 3.59 -8.39 -16.07
CA PRO A 2 3.24 -9.14 -17.30
C PRO A 2 1.73 -9.39 -17.52
N PHE A 3 0.92 -9.30 -16.46
CA PHE A 3 -0.46 -9.81 -16.50
C PHE A 3 -1.45 -8.91 -17.27
N ARG A 4 -1.27 -7.58 -17.22
CA ARG A 4 -2.09 -6.65 -18.02
C ARG A 4 -1.83 -6.78 -19.51
N ALA A 5 -0.58 -7.07 -19.89
CA ALA A 5 -0.21 -7.35 -21.27
C ALA A 5 -0.84 -8.67 -21.73
N LEU A 6 -0.74 -9.73 -20.91
CA LEU A 6 -1.39 -11.01 -21.18
C LEU A 6 -2.89 -10.84 -21.39
N ALA A 7 -3.60 -10.17 -20.48
CA ALA A 7 -5.03 -9.92 -20.60
C ALA A 7 -5.40 -9.22 -21.91
N ARG A 8 -4.63 -8.21 -22.35
CA ARG A 8 -4.84 -7.51 -23.63
C ARG A 8 -4.66 -8.44 -24.83
N TYR A 9 -3.60 -9.24 -24.85
CA TYR A 9 -3.37 -10.21 -25.92
C TYR A 9 -4.49 -11.26 -25.99
N MET A 10 -4.99 -11.69 -24.84
CA MET A 10 -6.11 -12.65 -24.77
C MET A 10 -7.42 -12.04 -25.25
N THR A 11 -7.75 -10.80 -24.86
CA THR A 11 -8.91 -10.09 -25.40
C THR A 11 -8.81 -9.93 -26.90
N ALA A 12 -7.64 -9.56 -27.42
CA ALA A 12 -7.40 -9.47 -28.86
C ALA A 12 -7.59 -10.82 -29.57
N ALA A 13 -7.10 -11.92 -28.99
CA ALA A 13 -7.28 -13.26 -29.56
C ALA A 13 -8.75 -13.68 -29.64
N VAL A 14 -9.54 -13.41 -28.58
CA VAL A 14 -11.00 -13.69 -28.59
C VAL A 14 -11.71 -12.84 -29.62
N VAL A 15 -11.39 -11.54 -29.72
CA VAL A 15 -11.97 -10.65 -30.75
C VAL A 15 -11.63 -11.14 -32.16
N VAL A 16 -10.38 -11.52 -32.41
CA VAL A 16 -9.95 -12.07 -33.70
C VAL A 16 -10.68 -13.36 -34.03
N ALA A 17 -10.84 -14.27 -33.07
CA ALA A 17 -11.59 -15.51 -33.29
C ALA A 17 -13.07 -15.25 -33.62
N LEU A 18 -13.70 -14.29 -32.94
CA LEU A 18 -15.07 -13.86 -33.25
C LEU A 18 -15.17 -13.21 -34.64
N LEU A 19 -14.19 -12.39 -35.03
CA LEU A 19 -14.12 -11.80 -36.37
C LEU A 19 -13.96 -12.87 -37.45
N ILE A 20 -13.08 -13.86 -37.25
CA ILE A 20 -12.91 -14.98 -38.19
C ILE A 20 -14.20 -15.78 -38.32
N ALA A 21 -14.94 -16.00 -37.23
CA ALA A 21 -16.23 -16.69 -37.27
C ALA A 21 -17.34 -15.85 -37.94
N ALA A 22 -17.33 -14.53 -37.78
CA ALA A 22 -18.35 -13.62 -38.31
C ALA A 22 -18.10 -13.18 -39.77
N LEU A 23 -16.83 -13.13 -40.21
CA LEU A 23 -16.46 -12.66 -41.56
C LEU A 23 -17.11 -13.47 -42.69
N PRO A 24 -17.13 -14.82 -42.66
CA PRO A 24 -17.83 -15.61 -43.68
C PRO A 24 -19.31 -15.31 -43.72
N TYR A 25 -19.95 -15.09 -42.56
CA TYR A 25 -21.37 -14.75 -42.47
C TYR A 25 -21.69 -13.39 -43.10
N VAL A 26 -20.90 -12.36 -42.78
CA VAL A 26 -21.04 -11.01 -43.37
C VAL A 26 -20.80 -11.03 -44.87
N TYR A 27 -19.77 -11.75 -45.32
CA TYR A 27 -19.43 -11.87 -46.74
C TYR A 27 -20.52 -12.60 -47.53
N TYR A 28 -21.05 -13.71 -47.01
CA TYR A 28 -22.04 -14.53 -47.73
C TYR A 28 -23.45 -13.88 -47.76
N LEU A 29 -23.85 -13.18 -46.69
CA LEU A 29 -25.17 -12.53 -46.63
C LEU A 29 -25.23 -11.16 -47.32
N GLY A 30 -24.09 -10.47 -47.46
CA GLY A 30 -24.00 -9.19 -48.13
C GLY A 30 -24.34 -9.24 -49.63
N GLU A 31 -24.14 -10.40 -50.28
CA GLU A 31 -24.36 -10.57 -51.72
C GLU A 31 -25.54 -11.50 -52.08
N PHE A 32 -25.95 -12.45 -51.20
CA PHE A 32 -26.87 -13.55 -51.61
C PHE A 32 -28.22 -13.61 -50.87
N GLY A 33 -28.51 -12.68 -49.96
CA GLY A 33 -29.76 -12.69 -49.19
C GLY A 33 -29.87 -13.85 -48.19
N VAL A 34 -30.89 -13.79 -47.33
CA VAL A 34 -31.09 -14.80 -46.28
C VAL A 34 -31.53 -16.13 -46.89
N SER A 35 -30.73 -17.20 -46.69
CA SER A 35 -31.07 -18.53 -47.19
C SER A 35 -32.40 -19.02 -46.60
N LYS A 36 -33.29 -19.52 -47.46
CA LYS A 36 -34.56 -20.18 -47.05
C LYS A 36 -34.38 -21.67 -46.75
N ASP A 37 -33.21 -22.22 -47.07
CA ASP A 37 -32.91 -23.63 -46.84
C ASP A 37 -32.58 -23.87 -45.35
N HIS A 38 -33.37 -24.73 -44.72
CA HIS A 38 -33.18 -25.13 -43.33
C HIS A 38 -31.86 -25.88 -43.11
N GLN A 39 -31.37 -26.62 -44.11
CA GLN A 39 -30.13 -27.38 -43.99
C GLN A 39 -28.91 -26.45 -43.88
N ALA A 40 -28.90 -25.34 -44.62
CA ALA A 40 -27.87 -24.31 -44.51
C ALA A 40 -27.80 -23.70 -43.09
N TRP A 41 -28.95 -23.43 -42.47
CA TRP A 41 -29.01 -22.93 -41.09
C TRP A 41 -28.52 -23.94 -40.06
N ALA A 42 -28.84 -25.23 -40.24
CA ALA A 42 -28.35 -26.30 -39.37
C ALA A 42 -26.82 -26.44 -39.44
N SER A 43 -26.24 -26.42 -40.64
CA SER A 43 -24.78 -26.45 -40.83
C SER A 43 -24.08 -25.22 -40.26
N PHE A 44 -24.68 -24.03 -40.41
CA PHE A 44 -24.17 -22.81 -39.81
C PHE A 44 -24.17 -22.87 -38.27
N GLY A 45 -25.29 -23.29 -37.67
CA GLY A 45 -25.39 -23.47 -36.22
C GLY A 45 -24.37 -24.48 -35.69
N GLY A 46 -24.12 -25.56 -36.44
CA GLY A 46 -23.09 -26.56 -36.12
C GLY A 46 -21.67 -25.99 -36.14
N TYR A 47 -21.31 -25.24 -37.18
CA TYR A 47 -20.02 -24.54 -37.26
C TYR A 47 -19.86 -23.53 -36.13
N PHE A 48 -20.85 -22.65 -35.97
CA PHE A 48 -20.82 -21.58 -34.97
C PHE A 48 -20.75 -22.15 -33.54
N GLY A 49 -21.54 -23.17 -33.23
CA GLY A 49 -21.50 -23.87 -31.94
C GLY A 49 -20.18 -24.61 -31.71
N GLY A 50 -19.63 -25.25 -32.75
CA GLY A 50 -18.35 -25.95 -32.71
C GLY A 50 -17.15 -25.03 -32.48
N VAL A 51 -17.21 -23.78 -32.94
CA VAL A 51 -16.18 -22.76 -32.71
C VAL A 51 -16.40 -22.02 -31.39
N LEU A 52 -17.63 -21.57 -31.12
CA LEU A 52 -17.94 -20.83 -29.89
C LEU A 52 -17.81 -21.67 -28.63
N GLY A 53 -18.19 -22.94 -28.64
CA GLY A 53 -18.12 -23.81 -27.46
C GLY A 53 -16.72 -23.83 -26.83
N PRO A 54 -15.68 -24.22 -27.58
CA PRO A 54 -14.29 -24.18 -27.12
C PRO A 54 -13.81 -22.78 -26.73
N LEU A 55 -14.20 -21.73 -27.49
CA LEU A 55 -13.82 -20.35 -27.16
C LEU A 55 -14.41 -19.88 -25.82
N LEU A 56 -15.68 -20.20 -25.56
CA LEU A 56 -16.35 -19.88 -24.31
C LEU A 56 -15.78 -20.68 -23.14
N ALA A 57 -15.50 -21.97 -23.34
CA ALA A 57 -14.84 -22.80 -22.33
C ALA A 57 -13.45 -22.24 -21.95
N PHE A 58 -12.68 -21.83 -22.97
CA PHE A 58 -11.37 -21.21 -22.75
C PHE A 58 -11.49 -19.84 -22.08
N ALA A 59 -12.43 -18.99 -22.50
CA ALA A 59 -12.69 -17.70 -21.87
C ALA A 59 -13.09 -17.85 -20.39
N ASN A 60 -13.88 -18.87 -20.05
CA ASN A 60 -14.28 -19.17 -18.68
C ASN A 60 -13.07 -19.59 -17.82
N LEU A 61 -12.20 -20.47 -18.33
CA LEU A 61 -10.97 -20.86 -17.64
C LEU A 61 -10.09 -19.64 -17.33
N LEU A 62 -9.96 -18.72 -18.28
CA LEU A 62 -9.20 -17.48 -18.08
C LEU A 62 -9.85 -16.55 -17.06
N ALA A 63 -11.17 -16.41 -17.09
CA ALA A 63 -11.91 -15.60 -16.12
C ALA A 63 -11.66 -16.12 -14.69
N VAL A 64 -11.74 -17.43 -14.50
CA VAL A 64 -11.44 -18.08 -13.20
C VAL A 64 -10.00 -17.84 -12.79
N ALA A 65 -9.02 -18.03 -13.68
CA ALA A 65 -7.62 -17.77 -13.40
C ALA A 65 -7.36 -16.31 -13.02
N TRP A 66 -8.02 -15.36 -13.70
CA TRP A 66 -7.92 -13.93 -13.43
C TRP A 66 -8.50 -13.56 -12.07
N ILE A 67 -9.72 -14.01 -11.78
CA ILE A 67 -10.37 -13.79 -10.48
C ILE A 67 -9.51 -14.36 -9.35
N GLY A 68 -9.04 -15.61 -9.50
CA GLY A 68 -8.18 -16.25 -8.52
C GLY A 68 -6.91 -15.44 -8.25
N THR A 69 -6.24 -14.98 -9.30
CA THR A 69 -5.03 -14.14 -9.16
C THR A 69 -5.32 -12.84 -8.42
N VAL A 70 -6.35 -12.10 -8.83
CA VAL A 70 -6.70 -10.80 -8.21
C VAL A 70 -7.08 -10.96 -6.75
N VAL A 71 -7.86 -12.00 -6.42
CA VAL A 71 -8.26 -12.30 -5.04
C VAL A 71 -7.04 -12.65 -4.19
N VAL A 72 -6.17 -13.53 -4.68
CA VAL A 72 -4.95 -13.92 -3.95
C VAL A 72 -4.02 -12.73 -3.74
N THR A 73 -3.79 -11.90 -4.76
CA THR A 73 -2.95 -10.70 -4.61
C THR A 73 -3.52 -9.75 -3.55
N ARG A 74 -4.83 -9.51 -3.55
CA ARG A 74 -5.47 -8.65 -2.54
C ARG A 74 -5.37 -9.24 -1.13
N GLN A 75 -5.53 -10.55 -0.98
CA GLN A 75 -5.37 -11.22 0.30
C GLN A 75 -3.93 -11.13 0.80
N GLN A 76 -2.94 -11.33 -0.09
CA GLN A 76 -1.52 -11.18 0.24
C GLN A 76 -1.18 -9.76 0.69
N GLU A 77 -1.68 -8.73 -0.02
CA GLU A 77 -1.51 -7.33 0.38
C GLU A 77 -2.08 -7.06 1.78
N GLN A 78 -3.26 -7.60 2.09
CA GLN A 78 -3.87 -7.46 3.41
C GLN A 78 -3.06 -8.17 4.51
N VAL A 79 -2.56 -9.38 4.24
CA VAL A 79 -1.73 -10.14 5.19
C VAL A 79 -0.42 -9.41 5.45
N ILE A 80 0.27 -8.96 4.39
CA ILE A 80 1.51 -8.18 4.50
C ILE A 80 1.26 -6.90 5.30
N ARG A 81 0.17 -6.18 5.02
CA ARG A 81 -0.19 -4.96 5.74
C ARG A 81 -0.41 -5.21 7.23
N LYS A 82 -1.11 -6.29 7.58
CA LYS A 82 -1.31 -6.70 8.98
C LYS A 82 0.00 -7.09 9.65
N GLN A 83 0.85 -7.87 8.97
CA GLN A 83 2.14 -8.28 9.50
C GLN A 83 3.03 -7.07 9.79
N LEU A 84 3.17 -6.15 8.82
CA LEU A 84 3.94 -4.92 9.02
C LEU A 84 3.40 -4.06 10.16
N THR A 85 2.08 -4.03 10.34
CA THR A 85 1.44 -3.31 11.45
C THR A 85 1.78 -3.96 12.79
N LEU A 86 1.72 -5.28 12.89
CA LEU A 86 2.12 -6.02 14.09
C LEU A 86 3.61 -5.88 14.37
N ASP A 87 4.45 -5.91 13.34
CA ASP A 87 5.90 -5.73 13.47
C ASP A 87 6.23 -4.34 14.02
N MET A 88 5.54 -3.29 13.54
CA MET A 88 5.66 -1.93 14.08
C MET A 88 5.22 -1.85 15.55
N LEU A 89 4.13 -2.53 15.93
CA LEU A 89 3.67 -2.57 17.31
C LEU A 89 4.67 -3.32 18.20
N ASN A 90 5.17 -4.47 17.75
CA ASN A 90 6.17 -5.25 18.46
C ASN A 90 7.48 -4.47 18.64
N GLU A 91 7.94 -3.78 17.59
CA GLU A 91 9.10 -2.89 17.66
C GLU A 91 8.88 -1.75 18.65
N TYR A 92 7.66 -1.20 18.72
CA TYR A 92 7.34 -0.16 19.69
C TYR A 92 7.48 -0.64 21.15
N HIS A 93 7.08 -1.89 21.38
CA HIS A 93 7.14 -2.53 22.69
C HIS A 93 8.47 -3.23 22.99
N ALA A 94 9.37 -3.33 22.01
CA ALA A 94 10.66 -3.96 22.20
C ALA A 94 11.53 -3.19 23.20
N ASP A 95 12.32 -3.93 24.00
CA ASP A 95 13.19 -3.38 25.05
C ASP A 95 14.06 -2.20 24.61
N PRO A 96 14.72 -2.21 23.42
CA PRO A 96 15.55 -1.08 23.01
C PRO A 96 14.76 0.22 22.83
N LEU A 97 13.57 0.15 22.23
CA LEU A 97 12.74 1.33 22.05
C LEU A 97 12.09 1.76 23.36
N HIS A 98 11.67 0.81 24.20
CA HIS A 98 11.18 1.12 25.54
C HIS A 98 12.22 1.88 26.37
N LYS A 99 13.46 1.41 26.42
CA LYS A 99 14.57 2.10 27.11
C LYS A 99 14.83 3.49 26.52
N SER A 100 14.75 3.62 25.19
CA SER A 100 14.92 4.91 24.52
C SER A 100 13.83 5.90 24.92
N ARG A 101 12.57 5.45 24.99
CA ARG A 101 11.43 6.26 25.43
C ARG A 101 11.61 6.73 26.87
N VAL A 102 11.96 5.83 27.80
CA VAL A 102 12.18 6.19 29.21
C VAL A 102 13.32 7.20 29.35
N ALA A 103 14.45 6.98 28.69
CA ALA A 103 15.58 7.92 28.75
C ALA A 103 15.23 9.31 28.19
N LEU A 104 14.45 9.36 27.10
CA LEU A 104 13.98 10.62 26.53
C LEU A 104 12.91 11.29 27.40
N ASP A 105 12.01 10.53 28.03
CA ASP A 105 11.03 11.05 28.98
C ASP A 105 11.76 11.77 30.13
N GLU A 106 12.78 11.13 30.72
CA GLU A 106 13.62 11.71 31.78
C GLU A 106 14.37 12.97 31.31
N LEU A 107 14.92 12.94 30.09
CA LEU A 107 15.61 14.10 29.51
C LEU A 107 14.65 15.28 29.30
N ILE A 108 13.45 15.02 28.77
CA ILE A 108 12.42 16.04 28.54
C ILE A 108 12.00 16.65 29.87
N GLU A 109 11.75 15.84 30.90
CA GLU A 109 11.41 16.35 32.22
C GLU A 109 12.54 17.20 32.82
N LYS A 110 13.80 16.75 32.68
CA LYS A 110 14.97 17.53 33.13
C LYS A 110 15.06 18.87 32.41
N ALA A 111 14.83 18.89 31.11
CA ALA A 111 14.82 20.11 30.30
C ALA A 111 13.72 21.07 30.77
N GLU A 112 12.50 20.57 31.00
CA GLU A 112 11.37 21.36 31.50
C GLU A 112 11.65 21.96 32.89
N ARG A 113 12.23 21.19 33.82
CA ARG A 113 12.54 21.70 35.18
C ARG A 113 13.57 22.81 35.20
N HIS A 114 14.56 22.77 34.30
CA HIS A 114 15.68 23.71 34.28
C HIS A 114 15.49 24.86 33.29
N SER A 115 14.27 25.04 32.74
CA SER A 115 13.99 25.97 31.62
C SER A 115 14.91 25.76 30.41
N GLY A 116 15.49 24.57 30.29
CA GLY A 116 16.35 24.18 29.20
C GLY A 116 15.48 23.77 28.02
N ALA A 117 15.80 24.28 26.84
CA ALA A 117 15.14 23.83 25.63
C ALA A 117 15.88 22.61 25.06
N LEU A 118 15.13 21.67 24.50
CA LEU A 118 15.71 20.46 23.91
C LEU A 118 16.67 20.81 22.77
N PRO A 119 17.81 20.11 22.65
CA PRO A 119 18.67 20.23 21.48
C PRO A 119 17.92 19.73 20.22
N SER A 120 18.28 20.25 19.06
CA SER A 120 17.84 19.66 17.78
C SER A 120 18.46 18.28 17.56
N LEU A 121 17.91 17.46 16.65
CA LEU A 121 18.44 16.11 16.38
C LEU A 121 19.89 16.16 15.88
N SER A 122 20.23 17.16 15.08
CA SER A 122 21.61 17.39 14.62
C SER A 122 22.58 17.85 15.73
N GLU A 123 22.07 18.44 16.81
CA GLU A 123 22.89 18.88 17.96
C GLU A 123 23.04 17.81 19.05
N PHE A 124 22.11 16.86 19.12
CA PHE A 124 22.05 15.82 20.16
C PHE A 124 23.39 15.10 20.35
N GLU A 125 24.06 14.72 19.26
CA GLU A 125 25.36 14.03 19.31
C GLU A 125 26.45 14.86 20.01
N ARG A 126 26.40 16.19 19.88
CA ARG A 126 27.38 17.11 20.46
C ARG A 126 27.03 17.49 21.90
N THR A 127 25.75 17.72 22.18
CA THR A 127 25.30 18.26 23.47
C THR A 127 25.01 17.19 24.51
N ASP A 128 24.52 16.03 24.09
CA ASP A 128 24.16 14.92 24.97
C ASP A 128 24.44 13.57 24.27
N PRO A 129 25.72 13.16 24.17
CA PRO A 129 26.11 11.93 23.48
C PRO A 129 25.54 10.67 24.15
N THR A 130 25.16 10.74 25.43
CA THR A 130 24.53 9.63 26.15
C THR A 130 23.10 9.38 25.67
N ASN A 131 22.33 10.45 25.44
CA ASN A 131 20.94 10.34 25.00
C ASN A 131 20.76 10.39 23.48
N SER A 132 21.77 10.82 22.72
CA SER A 132 21.73 10.87 21.26
C SER A 132 21.25 9.55 20.62
N PRO A 133 21.77 8.36 20.96
CA PRO A 133 21.30 7.10 20.38
C PRO A 133 19.82 6.81 20.66
N ASN A 134 19.31 7.25 21.81
CA ASN A 134 17.91 7.07 22.19
C ASN A 134 17.01 8.00 21.37
N ALA A 135 17.40 9.27 21.22
CA ALA A 135 16.72 10.25 20.38
C ALA A 135 16.60 9.76 18.92
N PHE A 136 17.71 9.32 18.34
CA PHE A 136 17.74 8.81 16.98
C PHE A 136 16.93 7.52 16.82
N ARG A 137 16.96 6.60 17.78
CA ARG A 137 16.15 5.36 17.71
C ARG A 137 14.65 5.67 17.70
N LEU A 138 14.21 6.60 18.56
CA LEU A 138 12.81 7.02 18.57
C LEU A 138 12.44 7.72 17.26
N TYR A 139 13.27 8.65 16.79
CA TYR A 139 13.09 9.33 15.52
C TYR A 139 12.97 8.34 14.34
N GLN A 140 13.89 7.39 14.22
CA GLN A 140 13.91 6.38 13.15
C GLN A 140 12.66 5.50 13.16
N PHE A 141 12.15 5.15 14.35
CA PHE A 141 10.88 4.42 14.46
C PHE A 141 9.72 5.22 13.84
N PHE A 142 9.60 6.50 14.17
CA PHE A 142 8.55 7.36 13.63
C PHE A 142 8.73 7.66 12.15
N GLU A 143 9.98 7.82 11.68
CA GLU A 143 10.30 7.96 10.26
C GLU A 143 9.88 6.71 9.46
N LYS A 144 10.24 5.52 9.95
CA LYS A 144 9.82 4.24 9.37
C LYS A 144 8.29 4.15 9.32
N TRP A 145 7.60 4.52 10.40
CA TRP A 145 6.15 4.57 10.44
C TRP A 145 5.61 5.51 9.35
N ALA A 146 6.12 6.73 9.25
CA ALA A 146 5.67 7.71 8.27
C ALA A 146 5.79 7.20 6.82
N VAL A 147 6.92 6.55 6.49
CA VAL A 147 7.13 5.94 5.17
C VAL A 147 6.09 4.84 4.89
N LEU A 148 5.86 3.95 5.85
CA LEU A 148 4.88 2.86 5.70
C LEU A 148 3.44 3.36 5.62
N ALA A 149 3.11 4.41 6.38
CA ALA A 149 1.80 5.05 6.37
C ALA A 149 1.55 5.75 5.02
N ARG A 150 2.56 6.43 4.46
CA ARG A 150 2.50 7.08 3.15
C ARG A 150 2.23 6.09 2.02
N THR A 151 2.83 4.90 2.07
CA THR A 151 2.63 3.87 1.04
C THR A 151 1.38 3.02 1.26
N GLY A 152 0.62 3.23 2.34
CA GLY A 152 -0.56 2.41 2.68
C GLY A 152 -0.22 0.99 3.14
N ASN A 153 1.05 0.73 3.47
CA ASN A 153 1.55 -0.59 3.86
C ASN A 153 1.26 -0.96 5.31
N VAL A 154 0.74 -0.03 6.13
CA VAL A 154 0.32 -0.29 7.51
C VAL A 154 -1.11 0.17 7.77
N ASP A 155 -1.74 -0.42 8.78
CA ASP A 155 -3.00 0.06 9.33
C ASP A 155 -2.72 1.17 10.35
N ASN A 156 -2.70 2.40 9.85
CA ASN A 156 -2.35 3.56 10.66
C ASN A 156 -3.35 3.84 11.78
N ASP A 157 -4.62 3.52 11.56
CA ASP A 157 -5.68 3.77 12.54
C ASP A 157 -5.55 2.76 13.69
N LEU A 158 -5.21 1.51 13.37
CA LEU A 158 -4.89 0.50 14.39
C LEU A 158 -3.64 0.88 15.20
N LEU A 159 -2.57 1.36 14.56
CA LEU A 159 -1.37 1.81 15.28
C LEU A 159 -1.68 3.00 16.19
N LEU A 160 -2.45 3.99 15.71
CA LEU A 160 -2.85 5.12 16.53
C LEU A 160 -3.75 4.72 17.69
N ALA A 161 -4.67 3.78 17.50
CA ALA A 161 -5.51 3.26 18.57
C ALA A 161 -4.70 2.48 19.62
N ALA A 162 -3.73 1.66 19.17
CA ALA A 162 -2.90 0.87 20.06
C ALA A 162 -1.89 1.71 20.85
N LEU A 163 -1.31 2.73 20.22
CA LEU A 163 -0.31 3.61 20.84
C LEU A 163 -0.95 4.79 21.58
N GLY A 164 -2.17 5.15 21.22
CA GLY A 164 -3.05 6.09 21.91
C GLY A 164 -2.38 7.44 22.23
N GLY A 165 -2.66 7.94 23.43
CA GLY A 165 -2.18 9.24 23.92
C GLY A 165 -0.66 9.41 23.98
N ARG A 166 0.12 8.32 23.92
CA ARG A 166 1.60 8.42 23.84
C ARG A 166 2.03 9.13 22.56
N VAL A 167 1.37 8.91 21.44
CA VAL A 167 1.74 9.54 20.15
C VAL A 167 1.54 11.05 20.23
N SER A 168 0.41 11.49 20.79
CA SER A 168 0.12 12.91 21.01
C SER A 168 1.12 13.55 21.97
N TRP A 169 1.50 12.83 23.04
CA TRP A 169 2.53 13.30 23.95
C TRP A 169 3.90 13.46 23.26
N TRP A 170 4.34 12.48 22.47
CA TRP A 170 5.60 12.58 21.71
C TRP A 170 5.57 13.71 20.67
N LYS A 171 4.42 13.96 20.04
CA LYS A 171 4.26 15.11 19.15
C LYS A 171 4.60 16.40 19.88
N GLU A 172 3.88 16.69 20.96
CA GLU A 172 4.00 17.96 21.69
C GLU A 172 5.35 18.13 22.39
N LYS A 173 5.80 17.07 23.07
CA LYS A 173 6.95 17.15 23.98
C LYS A 173 8.29 16.96 23.29
N PHE A 174 8.32 16.30 22.14
CA PHE A 174 9.56 15.98 21.43
C PHE A 174 9.56 16.55 20.01
N PHE A 175 8.68 16.09 19.13
CA PHE A 175 8.76 16.41 17.70
C PHE A 175 8.54 17.89 17.39
N ASP A 176 7.53 18.53 17.98
CA ASP A 176 7.24 19.95 17.75
C ASP A 176 8.39 20.84 18.22
N ARG A 177 9.05 20.46 19.32
CA ARG A 177 10.20 21.20 19.89
C ARG A 177 11.47 21.04 19.05
N ILE A 178 11.74 19.83 18.57
CA ILE A 178 12.89 19.55 17.71
C ILE A 178 12.69 20.21 16.34
N ALA A 179 11.52 20.08 15.74
CA ALA A 179 11.22 20.66 14.44
C ALA A 179 11.38 22.20 14.42
N ALA A 180 11.08 22.87 15.53
CA ALA A 180 11.27 24.31 15.67
C ALA A 180 12.75 24.75 15.67
N ARG A 181 13.69 23.83 15.90
CA ARG A 181 15.12 24.11 16.08
C ARG A 181 16.01 23.44 15.04
N GLU A 182 15.51 22.40 14.38
CA GLU A 182 16.30 21.61 13.45
C GLU A 182 16.76 22.45 12.25
N SER A 183 18.06 22.44 12.00
CA SER A 183 18.67 23.18 10.90
C SER A 183 18.88 22.31 9.67
N ASP A 184 19.09 20.99 9.87
CA ASP A 184 19.31 20.05 8.79
C ASP A 184 18.07 19.95 7.87
N PRO A 185 18.22 20.18 6.55
CA PRO A 185 17.09 20.18 5.63
C PRO A 185 16.47 18.78 5.45
N HIS A 186 17.26 17.71 5.51
CA HIS A 186 16.79 16.34 5.36
C HIS A 186 15.98 15.92 6.59
N ILE A 187 16.49 16.20 7.80
CA ILE A 187 15.77 15.91 9.04
C ILE A 187 14.48 16.72 9.11
N ARG A 188 14.50 18.01 8.76
CA ARG A 188 13.27 18.83 8.70
C ARG A 188 12.23 18.27 7.76
N GLU A 189 12.63 17.81 6.58
CA GLU A 189 11.69 17.21 5.63
C GLU A 189 11.11 15.89 6.16
N SER A 190 11.94 15.06 6.79
CA SER A 190 11.46 13.83 7.44
C SER A 190 10.51 14.12 8.59
N LEU A 191 10.80 15.11 9.44
CA LEU A 191 9.90 15.56 10.52
C LEU A 191 8.54 16.02 9.99
N LYS A 192 8.50 16.74 8.85
CA LYS A 192 7.24 17.09 8.18
C LYS A 192 6.47 15.86 7.70
N GLN A 193 7.18 14.85 7.15
CA GLN A 193 6.54 13.61 6.72
C GLN A 193 5.98 12.82 7.91
N ILE A 194 6.71 12.76 9.03
CA ILE A 194 6.24 12.19 10.29
C ILE A 194 4.99 12.92 10.77
N GLU A 195 5.00 14.25 10.75
CA GLU A 195 3.83 15.03 11.16
C GLU A 195 2.61 14.77 10.26
N ALA A 196 2.80 14.81 8.93
CA ALA A 196 1.73 14.65 7.96
C ALA A 196 1.09 13.25 7.99
N HIS A 197 1.90 12.20 8.14
CA HIS A 197 1.43 10.82 7.99
C HIS A 197 1.13 10.11 9.32
N VAL A 198 1.74 10.55 10.43
CA VAL A 198 1.59 9.92 11.74
C VAL A 198 0.90 10.87 12.72
N LEU A 199 1.50 12.04 13.00
CA LEU A 199 1.12 12.85 14.17
C LEU A 199 -0.16 13.67 13.97
N THR A 200 -0.48 14.10 12.76
CA THR A 200 -1.70 14.90 12.49
C THR A 200 -2.98 14.11 12.77
N LYS A 201 -2.96 12.80 12.52
CA LYS A 201 -4.12 11.91 12.75
C LYS A 201 -4.34 11.59 14.22
N ALA A 202 -3.30 11.66 15.05
CA ALA A 202 -3.40 11.42 16.49
C ALA A 202 -4.28 12.44 17.24
N LYS A 203 -4.53 13.62 16.65
CA LYS A 203 -5.34 14.68 17.27
C LYS A 203 -6.86 14.40 17.23
N ARG A 204 -7.30 13.37 16.51
CA ARG A 204 -8.72 13.05 16.28
C ARG A 204 -9.24 11.87 17.11
N THR A 205 -8.36 11.21 17.87
CA THR A 205 -8.66 10.11 18.79
C THR A 205 -8.53 10.59 20.22
#